data_AF-A0A7J4T7T4-F1
#
_entry.id   AF-A0A7J4T7T4-F1
#
_cell.length_a   1.000
_cell.length_b   1.000
_cell.length_c   1.000
_cell.angle_alpha   90.00
_cell.angle_beta   90.00
_cell.angle_gamma   90.00
#
_symmetry.space_group_name_H-M   'P 1'
#
loop_
_entity.id
_entity.type
_entity.pdbx_description
1 polymer ?
#
loop_
_entity_poly.entity_id
_entity_poly.type
_entity_poly.pdbx_seq_one_letter_code
_entity_poly.pdbx_strand_id
1 'polypeptide(L)'
;MVLNPIELNQLLGDDLIETGVSGEKLGWVWNVLGPDEIGGTQMFKISAYHEEVRDLCLGYANIIFWVDGDSPWAVQQEVDISLKGKDGNRDDCSTTSKLLGDLVLPEGSLDYQITLARSSTTRGEKLLDLGVSYNSRPNPAAWTPSSSELSNWGENEQHLPDDSSIRNHPLEVAMDCMPEMSEAVAARQALSPNGDGFIWRAIDSRTGDVTEWNISWVDEDEASGWIRMSISGGLDSYNCTYLSHGVHDNGVAWNRQSIPAALNMSMIESNIADSSRYPMFTGSEGFFQNQNMLHPETRIGHLVVIPDSEYGDWLERLNSVENGATTVDFSRTWDEGGWTHQLSMALDATDGRVIGWNLYKQPVD
;
A
#
# COMPACT_ATOMS: atom_id res chain seq x y z
N MET A 1 8.20 13.26 -2.41
CA MET A 1 8.68 14.39 -3.23
C MET A 1 9.29 13.97 -4.56
N VAL A 2 10.07 12.89 -4.63
CA VAL A 2 10.80 12.52 -5.86
C VAL A 2 9.98 11.78 -6.93
N LEU A 3 8.85 11.20 -6.56
CA LEU A 3 7.97 10.43 -7.47
C LEU A 3 6.79 11.25 -8.01
N ASN A 4 6.57 12.45 -7.48
CA ASN A 4 5.45 13.32 -7.82
C ASN A 4 5.99 14.75 -8.09
N PRO A 5 5.24 15.60 -8.82
CA PRO A 5 5.60 17.01 -8.95
C PRO A 5 5.78 17.70 -7.58
N ILE A 6 6.86 18.48 -7.42
CA ILE A 6 7.14 19.21 -6.19
C ILE A 6 6.08 20.29 -5.98
N GLU A 7 5.46 20.27 -4.80
CA GLU A 7 4.70 21.40 -4.26
C GLU A 7 5.65 22.45 -3.72
N LEU A 8 5.60 23.66 -4.27
CA LEU A 8 6.59 24.70 -3.96
C LEU A 8 6.58 25.08 -2.48
N ASN A 9 5.40 25.18 -1.87
CA ASN A 9 5.28 25.48 -0.43
C ASN A 9 5.88 24.37 0.46
N GLN A 10 5.82 23.10 0.04
CA GLN A 10 6.39 22.01 0.82
C GLN A 10 7.91 22.11 0.91
N LEU A 11 8.58 22.47 -0.19
CA LEU A 11 10.04 22.52 -0.26
C LEU A 11 10.62 23.91 0.04
N LEU A 12 10.03 24.97 -0.51
CA LEU A 12 10.52 26.35 -0.42
C LEU A 12 9.84 27.13 0.71
N GLY A 13 8.71 26.64 1.24
CA GLY A 13 7.93 27.39 2.23
C GLY A 13 7.45 28.73 1.68
N ASP A 14 7.64 29.78 2.49
CA ASP A 14 7.28 31.16 2.15
C ASP A 14 8.47 31.94 1.56
N ASP A 15 9.58 31.26 1.24
CA ASP A 15 10.78 31.92 0.72
C ASP A 15 10.57 32.48 -0.69
N LEU A 16 11.13 33.66 -0.91
CA LEU A 16 11.02 34.36 -2.19
C LEU A 16 11.91 33.69 -3.24
N ILE A 17 11.34 33.41 -4.41
CA ILE A 17 12.06 32.80 -5.54
C ILE A 17 12.82 33.88 -6.30
N GLU A 18 14.04 34.17 -5.84
CA GLU A 18 14.98 35.10 -6.46
C GLU A 18 16.35 34.45 -6.63
N THR A 19 17.08 34.83 -7.68
CA THR A 19 18.40 34.28 -7.99
C THR A 19 19.35 34.37 -6.80
N GLY A 20 19.93 33.25 -6.41
CA GLY A 20 20.89 33.14 -5.30
C GLY A 20 20.24 32.97 -3.92
N VAL A 21 18.90 32.97 -3.83
CA VAL A 21 18.22 32.54 -2.60
C VAL A 21 18.36 31.03 -2.46
N SER A 22 18.71 30.61 -1.25
CA SER A 22 18.84 29.21 -0.88
C SER A 22 18.15 28.94 0.44
N GLY A 23 17.80 27.68 0.66
CA GLY A 23 17.16 27.23 1.89
C GLY A 23 17.32 25.74 2.08
N GLU A 24 16.82 25.26 3.20
CA GLU A 24 16.84 23.85 3.57
C GLU A 24 15.50 23.48 4.20
N LYS A 25 14.90 22.39 3.70
CA LYS A 25 13.65 21.87 4.25
C LYS A 25 13.53 20.38 3.96
N LEU A 26 13.08 19.60 4.95
CA LEU A 26 12.91 18.14 4.85
C LEU A 26 14.18 17.39 4.39
N GLY A 27 15.37 17.85 4.79
CA GLY A 27 16.66 17.26 4.38
C GLY A 27 17.12 17.63 2.97
N TRP A 28 16.35 18.45 2.24
CA TRP A 28 16.71 18.96 0.93
C TRP A 28 17.25 20.38 1.03
N VAL A 29 18.49 20.55 0.60
CA VAL A 29 19.12 21.86 0.44
C VAL A 29 18.88 22.31 -0.99
N TRP A 30 18.30 23.50 -1.15
CA TRP A 30 17.93 24.04 -2.45
C TRP A 30 18.53 25.43 -2.69
N ASN A 31 18.71 25.78 -3.97
CA ASN A 31 19.21 27.07 -4.40
C ASN A 31 18.59 27.48 -5.73
N VAL A 32 18.09 28.72 -5.80
CA VAL A 32 17.55 29.33 -7.02
C VAL A 32 18.72 29.75 -7.91
N LEU A 33 18.89 29.08 -9.04
CA LEU A 33 19.96 29.35 -10.01
C LEU A 33 19.67 30.61 -10.84
N GLY A 34 18.40 30.96 -10.97
CA GLY A 34 17.92 32.14 -11.69
C GLY A 34 17.05 31.79 -12.89
N PRO A 35 16.80 32.76 -13.79
CA PRO A 35 15.92 32.55 -14.93
C PRO A 35 16.51 31.58 -15.95
N ASP A 36 15.67 30.71 -16.49
CA ASP A 36 15.95 29.75 -17.56
C ASP A 36 14.74 29.70 -18.51
N GLU A 37 14.92 29.17 -19.72
CA GLU A 37 13.85 29.13 -20.73
C GLU A 37 13.51 27.68 -21.10
N ILE A 38 12.23 27.31 -20.92
CA ILE A 38 11.71 26.02 -21.35
C ILE A 38 10.52 26.25 -22.28
N GLY A 39 10.63 25.73 -23.52
CA GLY A 39 9.54 25.77 -24.50
C GLY A 39 9.08 27.20 -24.85
N GLY A 40 9.97 28.19 -24.83
CA GLY A 40 9.65 29.59 -25.11
C GLY A 40 9.10 30.38 -23.91
N THR A 41 9.02 29.76 -22.72
CA THR A 41 8.52 30.40 -21.50
C THR A 41 9.67 30.58 -20.51
N GLN A 42 9.83 31.80 -20.00
CA GLN A 42 10.83 32.12 -18.99
C GLN A 42 10.35 31.64 -17.62
N MET A 43 11.18 30.86 -16.95
CA MET A 43 10.92 30.24 -15.65
C MET A 43 12.11 30.44 -14.73
N PHE A 44 11.95 30.24 -13.42
CA PHE A 44 13.09 30.15 -12.51
C PHE A 44 13.55 28.71 -12.38
N LYS A 45 14.84 28.48 -12.57
CA LYS A 45 15.49 27.18 -12.36
C LYS A 45 16.00 27.09 -10.93
N ILE A 46 15.69 25.97 -10.29
CA ILE A 46 16.08 25.67 -8.92
C ILE A 46 16.77 24.31 -8.91
N SER A 47 17.86 24.21 -8.15
CA SER A 47 18.55 22.95 -7.90
C SER A 47 18.36 22.58 -6.44
N ALA A 48 18.09 21.32 -6.16
CA ALA A 48 18.00 20.77 -4.82
C ALA A 48 18.79 19.45 -4.73
N TYR A 49 19.41 19.21 -3.59
CA TYR A 49 20.04 17.92 -3.28
C TYR A 49 19.73 17.50 -1.84
N HIS A 50 19.73 16.20 -1.58
CA HIS A 50 19.51 15.67 -0.24
C HIS A 50 20.82 15.62 0.55
N GLU A 51 20.86 16.32 1.68
CA GLU A 51 22.08 16.48 2.47
C GLU A 51 22.55 15.15 3.07
N GLU A 52 21.67 14.39 3.72
CA GLU A 52 22.05 13.12 4.35
C GLU A 52 22.60 12.08 3.36
N VAL A 53 22.06 12.01 2.14
CA VAL A 53 22.54 11.10 1.09
C VAL A 53 24.01 11.41 0.75
N ARG A 54 24.34 12.70 0.68
CA ARG A 54 25.71 13.17 0.46
C ARG A 54 26.58 12.90 1.69
N ASP A 55 26.12 13.28 2.87
CA ASP A 55 26.92 13.28 4.10
C ASP A 55 27.22 11.86 4.62
N LEU A 56 26.26 10.94 4.46
CA LEU A 56 26.41 9.52 4.75
C LEU A 56 27.09 8.74 3.61
N CYS A 57 27.53 9.43 2.55
CA CYS A 57 28.14 8.81 1.37
C CYS A 57 27.29 7.67 0.78
N LEU A 58 25.99 7.90 0.71
CA LEU A 58 25.06 6.94 0.12
C LEU A 58 24.98 7.13 -1.39
N GLY A 59 25.61 8.16 -1.97
CA GLY A 59 25.60 8.46 -3.39
C GLY A 59 25.14 9.89 -3.61
N TYR A 60 24.13 10.08 -4.46
CA TYR A 60 23.53 11.40 -4.66
C TYR A 60 22.02 11.30 -4.85
N ALA A 61 21.32 12.37 -4.46
CA ALA A 61 19.91 12.55 -4.76
C ALA A 61 19.71 14.01 -5.13
N ASN A 62 19.53 14.26 -6.42
CA ASN A 62 19.45 15.59 -7.00
C ASN A 62 18.10 15.79 -7.69
N ILE A 63 17.60 17.02 -7.61
CA ILE A 63 16.43 17.46 -8.35
C ILE A 63 16.73 18.81 -8.96
N ILE A 64 16.49 18.94 -10.27
CA ILE A 64 16.42 20.24 -10.93
C ILE A 64 14.96 20.47 -11.29
N PHE A 65 14.42 21.63 -10.94
CA PHE A 65 13.04 21.96 -11.26
C PHE A 65 12.85 23.40 -11.67
N TRP A 66 11.81 23.64 -12.46
CA TRP A 66 11.49 24.93 -13.03
C TRP A 66 10.12 25.38 -12.55
N VAL A 67 10.01 26.66 -12.22
CA VAL A 67 8.81 27.24 -11.61
C VAL A 67 8.40 28.52 -12.33
N ASP A 68 7.09 28.76 -12.37
CA ASP A 68 6.49 30.01 -12.83
C ASP A 68 5.57 30.59 -11.75
N GLY A 69 5.13 31.84 -11.92
CA GLY A 69 4.27 32.51 -10.94
C GLY A 69 2.81 32.06 -10.93
N ASP A 70 2.42 31.22 -11.89
CA ASP A 70 1.03 30.81 -12.09
C ASP A 70 0.75 29.39 -11.55
N SER A 71 1.80 28.68 -11.10
CA SER A 71 1.74 27.29 -10.65
C SER A 71 2.24 27.13 -9.21
N PRO A 72 1.45 26.51 -8.31
CA PRO A 72 1.93 26.13 -6.99
C PRO A 72 2.81 24.86 -7.01
N TRP A 73 3.00 24.26 -8.19
CA TRP A 73 3.88 23.10 -8.43
C TRP A 73 4.99 23.43 -9.42
N ALA A 74 6.06 22.63 -9.42
CA ALA A 74 7.06 22.64 -10.48
C ALA A 74 6.41 22.40 -11.86
N VAL A 75 6.76 23.26 -12.83
CA VAL A 75 6.32 23.17 -14.23
C VAL A 75 7.03 22.04 -14.96
N GLN A 76 8.31 21.87 -14.64
CA GLN A 76 9.10 20.72 -15.05
C GLN A 76 10.02 20.36 -13.88
N GLN A 77 10.32 19.08 -13.73
CA GLN A 77 11.37 18.61 -12.83
C GLN A 77 12.09 17.40 -13.42
N GLU A 78 13.38 17.35 -13.15
CA GLU A 78 14.28 16.27 -13.46
C GLU A 78 14.85 15.78 -12.15
N VAL A 79 14.68 14.48 -11.91
CA VAL A 79 15.11 13.81 -10.69
C VAL A 79 16.17 12.81 -11.09
N ASP A 80 17.29 12.83 -10.39
CA ASP A 80 18.41 11.92 -10.56
C ASP A 80 18.91 11.46 -9.19
N ILE A 81 18.63 10.20 -8.85
CA ILE A 81 19.01 9.57 -7.60
C ILE A 81 19.87 8.34 -7.90
N SER A 82 21.01 8.25 -7.23
CA SER A 82 21.80 7.03 -7.14
C SER A 82 22.13 6.79 -5.67
N LEU A 83 21.56 5.74 -5.09
CA LEU A 83 21.90 5.24 -3.77
C LEU A 83 22.70 3.95 -3.89
N LYS A 84 23.84 3.90 -3.23
CA LYS A 84 24.75 2.76 -3.22
C LYS A 84 24.89 2.28 -1.80
N GLY A 85 24.68 0.99 -1.57
CA GLY A 85 24.98 0.29 -0.33
C GLY A 85 26.47 -0.02 -0.19
N LYS A 86 26.80 -0.93 0.73
CA LYS A 86 28.15 -1.29 1.16
C LYS A 86 29.11 -1.69 0.02
N ASP A 87 28.60 -2.31 -1.04
CA ASP A 87 29.39 -2.80 -2.18
C ASP A 87 29.56 -1.79 -3.31
N GLY A 88 28.99 -0.59 -3.17
CA GLY A 88 29.15 0.47 -4.16
C GLY A 88 30.52 1.12 -4.10
N ASN A 89 31.02 1.57 -5.25
CA ASN A 89 32.23 2.40 -5.28
C ASN A 89 31.97 3.72 -4.52
N ARG A 90 32.60 3.86 -3.36
CA ARG A 90 32.56 4.99 -2.42
C ARG A 90 33.98 5.51 -2.13
N ASP A 91 34.91 5.38 -3.07
CA ASP A 91 36.35 5.58 -2.83
C ASP A 91 36.69 6.98 -2.26
N ASP A 92 35.91 8.00 -2.62
CA ASP A 92 36.12 9.40 -2.20
C ASP A 92 35.60 9.73 -0.78
N CYS A 93 35.02 8.78 -0.06
CA CYS A 93 34.38 9.04 1.23
C CYS A 93 35.24 8.68 2.44
N SER A 94 35.06 9.45 3.52
CA SER A 94 35.73 9.22 4.80
C SER A 94 35.32 7.88 5.42
N THR A 95 36.23 7.26 6.19
CA THR A 95 35.99 5.98 6.87
C THR A 95 34.78 6.03 7.82
N THR A 96 34.57 7.18 8.48
CA THR A 96 33.45 7.37 9.42
C THR A 96 32.10 7.47 8.70
N SER A 97 32.03 8.18 7.57
CA SER A 97 30.79 8.29 6.77
C SER A 97 30.37 6.93 6.20
N LYS A 98 31.33 6.12 5.73
CA LYS A 98 31.07 4.75 5.24
C LYS A 98 30.46 3.85 6.32
N LEU A 99 30.99 3.91 7.54
CA LEU A 99 30.51 3.11 8.67
C LEU A 99 29.06 3.46 9.05
N LEU A 100 28.70 4.75 9.03
CA LEU A 100 27.33 5.19 9.30
C LEU A 100 26.38 4.81 8.17
N GLY A 101 26.81 4.94 6.91
CA GLY A 101 26.02 4.53 5.75
C GLY A 101 25.71 3.02 5.72
N ASP A 102 26.66 2.18 6.12
CA ASP A 102 26.50 0.72 6.18
C ASP A 102 25.53 0.25 7.29
N LEU A 103 25.29 1.08 8.31
CA LEU A 103 24.31 0.79 9.37
C LEU A 103 22.88 1.10 8.91
N VAL A 104 22.71 2.05 7.99
CA VAL A 104 21.41 2.59 7.55
C VAL A 104 20.87 1.86 6.32
N LEU A 105 21.73 1.45 5.39
CA LEU A 105 21.31 0.82 4.12
C LEU A 105 21.84 -0.62 3.99
N PRO A 106 20.97 -1.62 3.74
CA PRO A 106 21.38 -2.99 3.44
C PRO A 106 22.15 -3.08 2.11
N GLU A 107 22.67 -4.26 1.79
CA GLU A 107 23.41 -4.54 0.55
C GLU A 107 22.55 -4.24 -0.70
N GLY A 108 23.16 -3.67 -1.76
CA GLY A 108 22.48 -3.34 -3.03
C GLY A 108 22.70 -1.90 -3.54
N SER A 109 22.06 -1.55 -4.66
CA SER A 109 22.04 -0.19 -5.22
C SER A 109 20.67 0.16 -5.80
N LEU A 110 20.30 1.43 -5.73
CA LEU A 110 19.09 2.00 -6.32
C LEU A 110 19.48 3.16 -7.23
N ASP A 111 19.21 3.05 -8.52
CA ASP A 111 19.33 4.13 -9.48
C ASP A 111 17.95 4.51 -10.00
N TYR A 112 17.61 5.80 -9.95
CA TYR A 112 16.29 6.32 -10.30
C TYR A 112 16.41 7.64 -11.04
N GLN A 113 15.90 7.68 -12.27
CA GLN A 113 15.86 8.86 -13.12
C GLN A 113 14.45 9.06 -13.67
N ILE A 114 13.88 10.25 -13.44
CA ILE A 114 12.57 10.61 -13.98
C ILE A 114 12.54 12.07 -14.39
N THR A 115 11.84 12.36 -15.49
CA THR A 115 11.45 13.72 -15.87
C THR A 115 9.94 13.82 -15.79
N LEU A 116 9.45 14.80 -15.04
CA LEU A 116 8.04 15.14 -14.92
C LEU A 116 7.83 16.52 -15.52
N ALA A 117 6.90 16.67 -16.44
CA ALA A 117 6.62 17.93 -17.11
C ALA A 117 5.12 18.19 -17.22
N ARG A 118 4.73 19.45 -17.02
CA ARG A 118 3.35 19.92 -17.09
C ARG A 118 2.91 20.03 -18.54
N SER A 119 1.83 19.34 -18.89
CA SER A 119 1.22 19.43 -20.22
C SER A 119 0.21 20.57 -20.36
N SER A 120 -0.62 20.81 -19.33
CA SER A 120 -1.60 21.90 -19.27
C SER A 120 -1.92 22.29 -17.82
N THR A 121 -2.54 23.46 -17.61
CA THR A 121 -2.98 23.92 -16.28
C THR A 121 -4.29 24.66 -16.39
N THR A 122 -5.27 24.27 -15.56
CA THR A 122 -6.55 24.93 -15.46
C THR A 122 -6.78 25.27 -13.99
N ARG A 123 -6.86 26.56 -13.67
CA ARG A 123 -7.10 27.01 -12.29
C ARG A 123 -8.59 26.83 -11.96
N GLY A 124 -8.88 26.10 -10.89
CA GLY A 124 -10.24 25.98 -10.38
C GLY A 124 -10.73 27.27 -9.72
N GLU A 125 -12.04 27.48 -9.67
CA GLU A 125 -12.67 28.64 -9.02
C GLU A 125 -12.84 28.47 -7.50
N LYS A 126 -12.62 27.25 -6.97
CA LYS A 126 -12.72 26.93 -5.54
C LYS A 126 -11.34 26.72 -4.93
N LEU A 127 -11.17 27.19 -3.70
CA LEU A 127 -10.00 26.90 -2.87
C LEU A 127 -9.95 25.38 -2.60
N LEU A 128 -8.73 24.84 -2.60
CA LEU A 128 -8.44 23.42 -2.42
C LEU A 128 -7.76 23.28 -1.06
N ASP A 129 -8.44 22.70 -0.07
CA ASP A 129 -7.81 22.23 1.18
C ASP A 129 -6.82 21.10 0.86
N LEU A 130 -5.53 21.40 1.00
CA LEU A 130 -4.46 20.42 0.84
C LEU A 130 -4.51 19.44 2.04
N GLY A 131 -4.31 18.15 1.78
CA GLY A 131 -4.38 17.09 2.80
C GLY A 131 -5.75 16.41 2.96
N VAL A 132 -6.77 16.87 2.23
CA VAL A 132 -8.09 16.21 2.16
C VAL A 132 -8.24 15.52 0.80
N SER A 133 -8.66 14.26 0.79
CA SER A 133 -9.01 13.55 -0.45
C SER A 133 -10.32 14.10 -1.00
N TYR A 134 -10.31 14.56 -2.26
CA TYR A 134 -11.49 15.06 -2.94
C TYR A 134 -12.13 13.99 -3.84
N ASN A 135 -13.46 13.89 -3.76
CA ASN A 135 -14.28 13.07 -4.67
C ASN A 135 -14.09 13.43 -6.17
N SER A 136 -13.47 14.58 -6.48
CA SER A 136 -13.25 15.09 -7.83
C SER A 136 -11.80 15.07 -8.29
N ARG A 137 -10.87 14.45 -7.54
CA ARG A 137 -9.50 14.29 -8.02
C ARG A 137 -9.53 13.42 -9.28
N PRO A 138 -9.12 13.91 -10.46
CA PRO A 138 -9.09 13.09 -11.66
C PRO A 138 -8.05 11.98 -11.45
N ASN A 139 -8.52 10.78 -11.20
CA ASN A 139 -7.69 9.58 -11.18
C ASN A 139 -8.19 8.71 -12.35
N PRO A 140 -7.38 8.53 -13.41
CA PRO A 140 -7.72 7.69 -14.55
C PRO A 140 -8.07 6.24 -14.19
N ALA A 141 -7.79 5.82 -12.94
CA ALA A 141 -8.07 4.50 -12.40
C ALA A 141 -8.99 4.49 -11.15
N ALA A 142 -9.53 5.62 -10.66
CA ALA A 142 -10.37 5.58 -9.45
C ALA A 142 -11.78 5.10 -9.76
N TRP A 143 -12.05 3.85 -9.40
CA TRP A 143 -13.35 3.54 -8.82
C TRP A 143 -13.36 4.18 -7.43
N THR A 144 -14.21 5.18 -7.22
CA THR A 144 -14.48 5.72 -5.88
C THR A 144 -15.84 5.16 -5.48
N PRO A 145 -15.90 4.27 -4.48
CA PRO A 145 -17.16 3.71 -4.05
C PRO A 145 -18.04 4.79 -3.45
N SER A 146 -19.33 4.71 -3.75
CA SER A 146 -20.35 5.49 -3.05
C SER A 146 -20.49 4.97 -1.62
N SER A 147 -20.96 5.82 -0.71
CA SER A 147 -21.25 5.43 0.68
C SER A 147 -22.23 4.27 0.80
N SER A 148 -23.05 4.01 -0.22
CA SER A 148 -23.99 2.87 -0.26
C SER A 148 -23.34 1.55 -0.67
N GLU A 149 -22.14 1.59 -1.25
CA GLU A 149 -21.35 0.40 -1.61
C GLU A 149 -20.44 -0.04 -0.45
N LEU A 150 -20.23 0.82 0.56
CA LEU A 150 -19.45 0.51 1.75
C LEU A 150 -20.31 -0.19 2.81
N SER A 151 -19.80 -1.29 3.36
CA SER A 151 -20.43 -2.00 4.48
C SER A 151 -19.91 -1.45 5.81
N ASN A 152 -20.82 -1.10 6.73
CA ASN A 152 -20.53 -0.76 8.12
C ASN A 152 -20.46 -2.03 9.00
N TRP A 153 -19.67 -3.00 8.56
CA TRP A 153 -19.59 -4.33 9.17
C TRP A 153 -19.01 -4.28 10.60
N GLY A 154 -18.08 -3.35 10.87
CA GLY A 154 -17.38 -3.25 12.16
C GLY A 154 -18.28 -3.17 13.39
N GLU A 155 -19.48 -2.58 13.26
CA GLU A 155 -20.44 -2.46 14.35
C GLU A 155 -21.06 -3.79 14.79
N ASN A 156 -21.33 -4.70 13.84
CA ASN A 156 -22.22 -5.85 14.08
C ASN A 156 -21.68 -7.19 13.57
N GLU A 157 -20.66 -7.19 12.73
CA GLU A 157 -20.11 -8.38 12.07
C GLU A 157 -18.69 -8.67 12.54
N GLN A 158 -18.30 -9.95 12.50
CA GLN A 158 -17.01 -10.42 13.00
C GLN A 158 -15.90 -10.33 11.95
N HIS A 159 -16.22 -10.05 10.70
CA HIS A 159 -15.24 -9.97 9.62
C HIS A 159 -15.74 -9.06 8.51
N LEU A 160 -14.80 -8.61 7.68
CA LEU A 160 -15.13 -7.95 6.42
C LEU A 160 -15.97 -8.89 5.55
N PRO A 161 -17.13 -8.46 5.02
CA PRO A 161 -17.91 -9.26 4.09
C PRO A 161 -17.07 -9.65 2.88
N ASP A 162 -17.07 -10.94 2.56
CA ASP A 162 -16.32 -11.47 1.44
C ASP A 162 -17.22 -11.52 0.20
N ASP A 163 -18.35 -12.22 0.28
CA ASP A 163 -19.35 -12.33 -0.81
C ASP A 163 -18.77 -12.80 -2.16
N SER A 164 -17.55 -13.37 -2.17
CA SER A 164 -16.90 -13.75 -3.43
C SER A 164 -17.71 -14.81 -4.17
N SER A 165 -17.99 -14.55 -5.45
CA SER A 165 -18.61 -15.51 -6.35
C SER A 165 -17.60 -16.28 -7.22
N ILE A 166 -16.32 -15.96 -7.10
CA ILE A 166 -15.24 -16.56 -7.91
C ILE A 166 -14.32 -17.48 -7.09
N ARG A 167 -14.42 -17.44 -5.76
CA ARG A 167 -13.72 -18.34 -4.84
C ARG A 167 -14.66 -19.42 -4.32
N ASN A 168 -14.15 -20.65 -4.22
CA ASN A 168 -14.93 -21.81 -3.77
C ASN A 168 -15.25 -21.79 -2.27
N HIS A 169 -14.42 -21.16 -1.45
CA HIS A 169 -14.59 -21.09 0.00
C HIS A 169 -14.29 -19.66 0.48
N PRO A 170 -15.22 -18.71 0.28
CA PRO A 170 -15.09 -17.36 0.82
C PRO A 170 -15.06 -17.39 2.35
N LEU A 171 -14.70 -16.26 2.98
CA LEU A 171 -14.49 -16.18 4.42
C LEU A 171 -15.72 -16.62 5.23
N GLU A 172 -16.95 -16.40 4.75
CA GLU A 172 -18.17 -16.88 5.40
C GLU A 172 -18.18 -18.40 5.57
N VAL A 173 -17.66 -19.16 4.60
CA VAL A 173 -17.54 -20.62 4.69
C VAL A 173 -16.52 -21.02 5.75
N ALA A 174 -15.43 -20.26 5.88
CA ALA A 174 -14.47 -20.49 6.97
C ALA A 174 -15.07 -20.18 8.35
N MET A 175 -15.94 -19.17 8.42
CA MET A 175 -16.69 -18.85 9.65
C MET A 175 -17.69 -19.96 10.00
N ASP A 176 -18.38 -20.53 9.02
CA ASP A 176 -19.25 -21.70 9.23
C ASP A 176 -18.48 -22.92 9.75
N CYS A 177 -17.19 -23.04 9.40
CA CYS A 177 -16.29 -24.08 9.91
C CYS A 177 -15.82 -23.86 11.35
N MET A 178 -16.08 -22.69 11.96
CA MET A 178 -15.53 -22.37 13.28
C MET A 178 -15.95 -23.32 14.41
N PRO A 179 -17.20 -23.82 14.48
CA PRO A 179 -17.61 -24.79 15.50
C PRO A 179 -16.78 -26.08 15.51
N GLU A 180 -16.20 -26.49 14.37
CA GLU A 180 -15.42 -27.71 14.22
C GLU A 180 -13.97 -27.56 14.72
N MET A 181 -13.54 -26.34 15.04
CA MET A 181 -12.18 -26.04 15.51
C MET A 181 -12.01 -26.31 17.00
N SER A 182 -12.22 -27.56 17.39
CA SER A 182 -12.34 -27.99 18.79
C SER A 182 -11.16 -27.58 19.69
N GLU A 183 -9.94 -27.55 19.17
CA GLU A 183 -8.74 -27.15 19.91
C GLU A 183 -8.59 -25.63 20.07
N ALA A 184 -9.19 -24.83 19.18
CA ALA A 184 -9.07 -23.37 19.17
C ALA A 184 -10.20 -22.69 19.98
N VAL A 185 -10.31 -23.05 21.27
CA VAL A 185 -11.42 -22.62 22.15
C VAL A 185 -11.56 -21.10 22.24
N ALA A 186 -10.44 -20.38 22.39
CA ALA A 186 -10.43 -18.93 22.50
C ALA A 186 -10.94 -18.26 21.21
N ALA A 187 -10.44 -18.70 20.04
CA ALA A 187 -10.91 -18.22 18.74
C ALA A 187 -12.41 -18.45 18.55
N ARG A 188 -12.90 -19.65 18.91
CA ARG A 188 -14.32 -20.00 18.83
C ARG A 188 -15.21 -19.14 19.72
N GLN A 189 -14.72 -18.75 20.89
CA GLN A 189 -15.45 -17.89 21.81
C GLN A 189 -15.51 -16.45 21.28
N ALA A 190 -14.35 -15.91 20.91
CA ALA A 190 -14.19 -14.56 20.37
C ALA A 190 -15.04 -14.33 19.12
N LEU A 191 -15.03 -15.30 18.20
CA LEU A 191 -15.76 -15.24 16.93
C LEU A 191 -17.11 -15.99 16.96
N SER A 192 -17.66 -16.24 18.15
CA SER A 192 -19.01 -16.81 18.27
C SER A 192 -20.08 -15.76 18.00
N PRO A 193 -21.31 -16.09 17.58
CA PRO A 193 -22.38 -15.11 17.35
C PRO A 193 -22.72 -14.19 18.53
N ASN A 194 -22.31 -14.54 19.75
CA ASN A 194 -22.45 -13.72 20.96
C ASN A 194 -21.12 -13.15 21.47
N GLY A 195 -20.03 -13.41 20.75
CA GLY A 195 -18.71 -12.89 21.03
C GLY A 195 -18.54 -11.52 20.38
N ASP A 196 -17.85 -10.64 21.08
CA ASP A 196 -17.56 -9.29 20.63
C ASP A 196 -16.21 -9.16 19.90
N GLY A 197 -15.59 -10.29 19.57
CA GLY A 197 -14.36 -10.32 18.79
C GLY A 197 -14.57 -10.13 17.29
N PHE A 198 -13.48 -9.79 16.61
CA PHE A 198 -13.45 -9.66 15.16
C PHE A 198 -12.14 -10.16 14.56
N ILE A 199 -12.19 -10.48 13.26
CA ILE A 199 -11.07 -10.86 12.44
C ILE A 199 -10.41 -9.58 11.93
N TRP A 200 -9.17 -9.35 12.36
CA TRP A 200 -8.38 -8.22 11.92
C TRP A 200 -7.43 -8.59 10.77
N ARG A 201 -7.18 -9.88 10.55
CA ARG A 201 -6.40 -10.37 9.40
C ARG A 201 -6.91 -11.73 8.96
N ALA A 202 -7.27 -11.87 7.69
CA ALA A 202 -7.51 -13.18 7.08
C ALA A 202 -6.75 -13.28 5.76
N ILE A 203 -6.13 -14.44 5.50
CA ILE A 203 -5.44 -14.74 4.24
C ILE A 203 -5.87 -16.11 3.76
N ASP A 204 -6.27 -16.21 2.49
CA ASP A 204 -6.50 -17.48 1.84
C ASP A 204 -5.26 -18.01 1.12
N SER A 205 -5.16 -19.33 1.03
CA SER A 205 -4.22 -20.02 0.15
C SER A 205 -4.92 -21.21 -0.45
N ARG A 206 -4.85 -21.34 -1.77
CA ARG A 206 -5.63 -22.33 -2.53
C ARG A 206 -4.71 -23.33 -3.18
N THR A 207 -5.10 -24.60 -3.15
CA THR A 207 -4.37 -25.68 -3.81
C THR A 207 -5.36 -26.72 -4.29
N GLY A 208 -5.62 -26.74 -5.61
CA GLY A 208 -6.70 -27.52 -6.18
C GLY A 208 -8.06 -27.09 -5.59
N ASP A 209 -8.83 -28.05 -5.11
CA ASP A 209 -10.15 -27.82 -4.49
C ASP A 209 -10.07 -27.57 -2.97
N VAL A 210 -8.87 -27.34 -2.43
CA VAL A 210 -8.65 -27.05 -1.01
C VAL A 210 -8.33 -25.58 -0.82
N THR A 211 -8.99 -24.96 0.17
CA THR A 211 -8.67 -23.61 0.62
C THR A 211 -8.20 -23.68 2.06
N GLU A 212 -6.98 -23.25 2.32
CA GLU A 212 -6.48 -23.00 3.66
C GLU A 212 -6.75 -21.54 4.02
N TRP A 213 -7.32 -21.32 5.20
CA TRP A 213 -7.50 -20.00 5.78
C TRP A 213 -6.57 -19.83 6.97
N ASN A 214 -5.87 -18.70 7.00
CA ASN A 214 -5.15 -18.22 8.17
C ASN A 214 -5.86 -16.97 8.70
N ILE A 215 -6.50 -17.10 9.86
CA ILE A 215 -7.40 -16.10 10.44
C ILE A 215 -6.81 -15.64 11.76
N SER A 216 -6.56 -14.34 11.90
CA SER A 216 -6.15 -13.70 13.14
C SER A 216 -7.31 -12.87 13.70
N TRP A 217 -7.52 -12.99 15.00
CA TRP A 217 -8.67 -12.44 15.70
C TRP A 217 -8.24 -11.70 16.97
N VAL A 218 -9.13 -10.85 17.46
CA VAL A 218 -9.02 -10.15 18.75
C VAL A 218 -10.38 -10.15 19.42
N ASP A 219 -10.44 -10.26 20.75
CA ASP A 219 -11.66 -10.14 21.55
C ASP A 219 -11.68 -8.87 22.43
N GLU A 220 -12.79 -8.66 23.13
CA GLU A 220 -13.04 -7.48 23.98
C GLU A 220 -12.08 -7.34 25.17
N ASP A 221 -11.43 -8.42 25.58
CA ASP A 221 -10.40 -8.43 26.62
C ASP A 221 -8.99 -8.18 26.03
N GLU A 222 -8.91 -7.78 24.76
CA GLU A 222 -7.69 -7.63 23.95
C GLU A 222 -6.87 -8.94 23.84
N ALA A 223 -7.48 -10.08 24.18
CA ALA A 223 -6.88 -11.37 23.90
C ALA A 223 -6.95 -11.59 22.38
N SER A 224 -5.84 -12.06 21.83
CA SER A 224 -5.71 -12.23 20.40
C SER A 224 -4.92 -13.46 20.06
N GLY A 225 -5.20 -13.99 18.88
CA GLY A 225 -4.52 -15.17 18.37
C GLY A 225 -4.82 -15.39 16.91
N TRP A 226 -4.36 -16.54 16.43
CA TRP A 226 -4.59 -16.96 15.05
C TRP A 226 -5.02 -18.42 15.00
N ILE A 227 -5.74 -18.77 13.94
CA ILE A 227 -6.16 -20.12 13.64
C ILE A 227 -5.94 -20.41 12.16
N ARG A 228 -5.46 -21.63 11.89
CA ARG A 228 -5.38 -22.21 10.56
C ARG A 228 -6.33 -23.39 10.42
N MET A 229 -7.09 -23.38 9.33
CA MET A 229 -7.99 -24.45 8.93
C MET A 229 -7.89 -24.72 7.44
N SER A 230 -8.24 -25.92 7.01
CA SER A 230 -8.44 -26.25 5.61
C SER A 230 -9.88 -26.65 5.34
N ILE A 231 -10.37 -26.22 4.18
CA ILE A 231 -11.73 -26.46 3.70
C ILE A 231 -11.61 -27.17 2.36
N SER A 232 -12.30 -28.28 2.21
CA SER A 232 -12.29 -29.09 0.99
C SER A 232 -13.70 -29.50 0.59
N GLY A 233 -13.94 -29.70 -0.70
CA GLY A 233 -15.26 -30.02 -1.24
C GLY A 233 -15.83 -28.84 -2.03
N GLY A 234 -17.15 -28.82 -2.21
CA GLY A 234 -17.86 -27.72 -2.88
C GLY A 234 -18.72 -26.94 -1.90
N LEU A 235 -19.23 -25.78 -2.33
CA LEU A 235 -20.06 -24.88 -1.50
C LEU A 235 -21.28 -25.57 -0.85
N ASP A 236 -21.91 -26.53 -1.53
CA ASP A 236 -23.08 -27.26 -1.01
C ASP A 236 -22.72 -28.41 -0.05
N SER A 237 -21.45 -28.82 -0.01
CA SER A 237 -20.96 -29.95 0.79
C SER A 237 -19.44 -29.86 0.95
N TYR A 238 -19.00 -29.18 2.00
CA TYR A 238 -17.59 -29.01 2.35
C TYR A 238 -17.24 -29.71 3.68
N ASN A 239 -15.96 -30.05 3.84
CA ASN A 239 -15.38 -30.59 5.07
C ASN A 239 -14.36 -29.60 5.63
N CYS A 240 -14.51 -29.31 6.92
CA CYS A 240 -13.62 -28.44 7.68
C CYS A 240 -12.58 -29.28 8.43
N THR A 241 -11.30 -28.94 8.31
CA THR A 241 -10.21 -29.61 9.03
C THR A 241 -9.40 -28.57 9.80
N TYR A 242 -9.28 -28.76 11.10
CA TYR A 242 -8.38 -27.98 11.94
C TYR A 242 -6.92 -28.30 11.59
N LEU A 243 -6.08 -27.27 11.47
CA LEU A 243 -4.64 -27.42 11.22
C LEU A 243 -3.81 -27.03 12.45
N SER A 244 -3.97 -25.80 12.94
CA SER A 244 -3.23 -25.28 14.09
C SER A 244 -3.82 -23.97 14.60
N HIS A 245 -3.43 -23.55 15.79
CA HIS A 245 -3.72 -22.22 16.34
C HIS A 245 -2.54 -21.71 17.16
N GLY A 246 -2.58 -20.42 17.49
CA GLY A 246 -1.63 -19.79 18.40
C GLY A 246 -2.20 -18.51 19.00
N VAL A 247 -1.42 -17.91 19.89
CA VAL A 247 -1.72 -16.62 20.53
C VAL A 247 -0.75 -15.57 20.00
N HIS A 248 -1.15 -14.31 20.04
CA HIS A 248 -0.21 -13.20 19.83
C HIS A 248 0.39 -12.80 21.18
N ASP A 249 1.70 -12.54 21.20
CA ASP A 249 2.44 -12.21 22.41
C ASP A 249 2.17 -10.76 22.88
N ASN A 250 1.76 -9.89 21.95
CA ASN A 250 1.38 -8.50 22.20
C ASN A 250 -0.13 -8.33 21.98
N GLY A 251 -0.78 -7.48 22.78
CA GLY A 251 -2.19 -7.17 22.65
C GLY A 251 -2.47 -6.44 21.33
N VAL A 252 -3.36 -6.99 20.52
CA VAL A 252 -3.97 -6.27 19.40
C VAL A 252 -5.08 -5.40 20.00
N ALA A 253 -5.14 -4.12 19.64
CA ALA A 253 -6.17 -3.23 20.14
C ALA A 253 -7.56 -3.75 19.74
N TRP A 254 -8.52 -3.64 20.67
CA TRP A 254 -9.93 -3.92 20.40
C TRP A 254 -10.74 -2.63 20.47
N ASN A 255 -11.33 -2.22 19.35
CA ASN A 255 -12.32 -1.15 19.29
C ASN A 255 -13.13 -1.26 17.99
N ARG A 256 -14.31 -1.86 18.10
CA ARG A 256 -15.21 -2.08 16.96
C ARG A 256 -15.70 -0.77 16.33
N GLN A 257 -15.89 0.27 17.13
CA GLN A 257 -16.35 1.58 16.67
C GLN A 257 -15.29 2.33 15.85
N SER A 258 -14.04 1.90 15.93
CA SER A 258 -12.93 2.44 15.13
C SER A 258 -12.70 1.68 13.83
N ILE A 259 -13.44 0.60 13.55
CA ILE A 259 -13.36 -0.13 12.29
C ILE A 259 -14.09 0.70 11.21
N PRO A 260 -13.41 1.09 10.12
CA PRO A 260 -14.02 1.90 9.07
C PRO A 260 -14.99 1.07 8.22
N ALA A 261 -15.95 1.76 7.61
CA ALA A 261 -16.74 1.21 6.52
C ALA A 261 -15.84 0.79 5.35
N ALA A 262 -16.11 -0.37 4.75
CA ALA A 262 -15.25 -0.91 3.70
C ALA A 262 -16.05 -1.67 2.64
N LEU A 263 -15.46 -1.76 1.45
CA LEU A 263 -15.94 -2.59 0.36
C LEU A 263 -15.84 -4.08 0.69
N ASN A 264 -16.82 -4.87 0.23
CA ASN A 264 -16.72 -6.32 0.31
C ASN A 264 -15.69 -6.89 -0.67
N MET A 265 -15.19 -8.10 -0.40
CA MET A 265 -14.13 -8.70 -1.23
C MET A 265 -14.58 -8.93 -2.67
N SER A 266 -15.84 -9.29 -2.90
CA SER A 266 -16.44 -9.50 -4.22
C SER A 266 -16.36 -8.27 -5.12
N MET A 267 -16.70 -7.08 -4.60
CA MET A 267 -16.60 -5.84 -5.34
C MET A 267 -15.15 -5.47 -5.65
N ILE A 268 -14.25 -5.70 -4.69
CA ILE A 268 -12.80 -5.50 -4.88
C ILE A 268 -12.28 -6.41 -5.99
N GLU A 269 -12.58 -7.71 -5.92
CA GLU A 269 -12.19 -8.70 -6.93
C GLU A 269 -12.70 -8.29 -8.32
N SER A 270 -13.96 -7.92 -8.44
CA SER A 270 -14.55 -7.49 -9.72
C SER A 270 -13.87 -6.24 -10.28
N ASN A 271 -13.59 -5.25 -9.42
CA ASN A 271 -12.92 -4.02 -9.82
C ASN A 271 -11.47 -4.26 -10.26
N ILE A 272 -10.70 -5.06 -9.51
CA ILE A 272 -9.30 -5.37 -9.83
C ILE A 272 -9.19 -6.24 -11.09
N ALA A 273 -10.17 -7.12 -11.34
CA ALA A 273 -10.20 -7.97 -12.53
C ALA A 273 -10.57 -7.21 -13.82
N ASP A 274 -11.11 -5.99 -13.73
CA ASP A 274 -11.48 -5.15 -14.88
C ASP A 274 -10.24 -4.74 -15.68
N SER A 275 -9.96 -5.48 -16.77
CA SER A 275 -8.82 -5.23 -17.65
C SER A 275 -8.84 -3.88 -18.35
N SER A 276 -9.98 -3.17 -18.37
CA SER A 276 -10.04 -1.80 -18.91
C SER A 276 -9.40 -0.78 -17.95
N ARG A 277 -9.40 -1.10 -16.63
CA ARG A 277 -8.81 -0.29 -15.56
C ARG A 277 -7.42 -0.79 -15.18
N TYR A 278 -7.30 -2.09 -14.97
CA TYR A 278 -6.10 -2.76 -14.47
C TYR A 278 -5.65 -3.88 -15.41
N PRO A 279 -5.20 -3.55 -16.63
CA PRO A 279 -4.78 -4.56 -17.61
C PRO A 279 -3.61 -5.43 -17.12
N MET A 280 -2.82 -4.95 -16.15
CA MET A 280 -1.68 -5.68 -15.58
C MET A 280 -2.09 -6.83 -14.64
N PHE A 281 -3.30 -6.79 -14.06
CA PHE A 281 -3.76 -7.80 -13.10
C PHE A 281 -4.51 -8.95 -13.75
N THR A 282 -4.76 -8.88 -15.06
CA THR A 282 -5.43 -9.94 -15.82
C THR A 282 -4.53 -10.45 -16.93
N GLY A 283 -4.38 -11.77 -17.05
CA GLY A 283 -3.52 -12.43 -18.03
C GLY A 283 -2.54 -13.41 -17.38
N SER A 284 -1.53 -13.88 -18.12
CA SER A 284 -0.59 -14.89 -17.65
C SER A 284 0.24 -14.44 -16.45
N GLU A 285 0.61 -13.15 -16.40
CA GLU A 285 1.41 -12.55 -15.31
C GLU A 285 0.54 -11.88 -14.22
N GLY A 286 -0.79 -11.91 -14.36
CA GLY A 286 -1.73 -11.25 -13.43
C GLY A 286 -2.16 -12.11 -12.25
N PHE A 287 -3.04 -11.58 -11.42
CA PHE A 287 -3.78 -12.34 -10.40
C PHE A 287 -4.93 -13.15 -11.01
N PHE A 288 -5.53 -12.60 -12.07
CA PHE A 288 -6.68 -13.15 -12.75
C PHE A 288 -6.28 -13.79 -14.08
N GLN A 289 -6.74 -15.00 -14.36
CA GLN A 289 -6.70 -15.59 -15.70
C GLN A 289 -7.61 -14.80 -16.65
N ASN A 290 -8.78 -14.41 -16.14
CA ASN A 290 -9.78 -13.58 -16.79
C ASN A 290 -10.67 -12.94 -15.71
N GLN A 291 -11.63 -12.09 -16.12
CA GLN A 291 -12.48 -11.32 -15.21
C GLN A 291 -13.20 -12.15 -14.12
N ASN A 292 -13.42 -13.44 -14.32
CA ASN A 292 -14.18 -14.30 -13.41
C ASN A 292 -13.36 -15.47 -12.85
N MET A 293 -12.04 -15.49 -13.06
CA MET A 293 -11.22 -16.63 -12.68
C MET A 293 -9.84 -16.19 -12.21
N LEU A 294 -9.53 -16.53 -10.97
CA LEU A 294 -8.21 -16.32 -10.37
C LEU A 294 -7.22 -17.40 -10.84
N HIS A 295 -5.94 -17.06 -10.85
CA HIS A 295 -4.91 -18.09 -10.90
C HIS A 295 -4.88 -18.89 -9.59
N PRO A 296 -4.65 -20.21 -9.63
CA PRO A 296 -4.64 -21.06 -8.44
C PRO A 296 -3.64 -20.59 -7.37
N GLU A 297 -2.53 -20.00 -7.80
CA GLU A 297 -1.47 -19.52 -6.89
C GLU A 297 -1.79 -18.16 -6.27
N THR A 298 -2.89 -17.50 -6.67
CA THR A 298 -3.26 -16.21 -6.13
C THR A 298 -3.76 -16.39 -4.70
N ARG A 299 -3.27 -15.54 -3.81
CA ARG A 299 -3.71 -15.41 -2.42
C ARG A 299 -4.33 -14.04 -2.25
N ILE A 300 -5.41 -13.99 -1.49
CA ILE A 300 -6.14 -12.78 -1.19
C ILE A 300 -6.32 -12.70 0.32
N GLY A 301 -6.10 -11.52 0.88
CA GLY A 301 -6.37 -11.28 2.28
C GLY A 301 -6.81 -9.86 2.57
N HIS A 302 -7.36 -9.65 3.76
CA HIS A 302 -7.65 -8.32 4.28
C HIS A 302 -6.88 -8.08 5.58
N LEU A 303 -6.61 -6.82 5.90
CA LEU A 303 -5.99 -6.38 7.14
C LEU A 303 -6.73 -5.13 7.63
N VAL A 304 -7.26 -5.21 8.85
CA VAL A 304 -7.95 -4.13 9.55
C VAL A 304 -7.04 -3.61 10.65
N VAL A 305 -6.82 -2.31 10.64
CA VAL A 305 -6.00 -1.64 11.65
C VAL A 305 -6.76 -0.45 12.17
N ILE A 306 -6.88 -0.39 13.48
CA ILE A 306 -7.55 0.68 14.20
C ILE A 306 -6.51 1.55 14.93
N PRO A 307 -6.86 2.79 15.31
CA PRO A 307 -6.03 3.60 16.21
C PRO A 307 -5.68 2.82 17.48
N ASP A 308 -4.52 3.14 18.07
CA ASP A 308 -3.94 2.47 19.26
C ASP A 308 -3.43 1.03 19.06
N SER A 309 -3.46 0.49 17.83
CA SER A 309 -2.70 -0.73 17.50
C SER A 309 -1.21 -0.42 17.29
N GLU A 310 -0.31 -1.42 17.47
CA GLU A 310 1.14 -1.30 17.16
C GLU A 310 1.44 -0.89 15.70
N TYR A 311 0.40 -0.91 14.88
CA TYR A 311 0.34 -0.63 13.47
C TYR A 311 -0.15 0.82 13.18
N GLY A 312 -0.52 1.60 14.20
CA GLY A 312 -0.94 3.01 14.05
C GLY A 312 0.06 3.90 13.30
N ASP A 313 1.37 3.65 13.49
CA ASP A 313 2.43 4.40 12.82
C ASP A 313 2.43 4.26 11.29
N TRP A 314 1.88 3.15 10.74
CA TRP A 314 1.71 3.05 9.29
C TRP A 314 0.47 3.80 8.79
N LEU A 315 -0.58 3.88 9.61
CA LEU A 315 -1.83 4.59 9.28
C LEU A 315 -1.54 6.08 9.09
N GLU A 316 -0.76 6.70 9.98
CA GLU A 316 -0.37 8.12 9.88
C GLU A 316 0.36 8.45 8.57
N ARG A 317 1.02 7.46 7.96
CA ARG A 317 1.73 7.62 6.68
C ARG A 317 0.83 7.46 5.45
N LEU A 318 -0.35 6.85 5.59
CA LEU A 318 -1.26 6.58 4.47
C LEU A 318 -2.46 7.54 4.41
N ASN A 319 -2.89 8.13 5.52
CA ASN A 319 -3.80 9.28 5.60
C ASN A 319 -3.90 9.80 7.06
N SER A 320 -4.41 11.01 7.27
CA SER A 320 -4.84 11.47 8.61
C SER A 320 -6.13 10.73 8.99
N VAL A 321 -5.98 9.52 9.49
CA VAL A 321 -7.10 8.60 9.71
C VAL A 321 -7.64 8.78 11.14
N GLU A 322 -8.74 9.54 11.30
CA GLU A 322 -9.45 9.64 12.59
C GLU A 322 -10.16 8.32 12.99
N ASN A 323 -10.49 7.45 12.02
CA ASN A 323 -11.14 6.13 12.21
C ASN A 323 -10.39 5.13 11.33
N GLY A 324 -9.90 3.98 11.83
CA GLY A 324 -8.90 3.06 11.24
C GLY A 324 -8.92 2.77 9.72
N ALA A 325 -8.08 1.84 9.23
CA ALA A 325 -8.06 1.47 7.82
C ALA A 325 -8.29 -0.03 7.60
N THR A 326 -9.04 -0.34 6.54
CA THR A 326 -9.19 -1.70 6.01
C THR A 326 -8.43 -1.77 4.70
N THR A 327 -7.41 -2.61 4.65
CA THR A 327 -6.61 -2.86 3.45
C THR A 327 -6.85 -4.26 2.94
N VAL A 328 -6.73 -4.44 1.63
CA VAL A 328 -6.81 -5.75 0.98
C VAL A 328 -5.56 -5.94 0.15
N ASP A 329 -4.97 -7.14 0.24
CA ASP A 329 -3.77 -7.51 -0.48
C ASP A 329 -3.99 -8.73 -1.36
N PHE A 330 -3.37 -8.68 -2.53
CA PHE A 330 -3.27 -9.78 -3.47
C PHE A 330 -1.81 -10.15 -3.62
N SER A 331 -1.52 -11.44 -3.61
CA SER A 331 -0.18 -11.94 -3.93
C SER A 331 -0.25 -13.18 -4.80
N ARG A 332 0.72 -13.35 -5.68
CA ARG A 332 0.85 -14.55 -6.52
C ARG A 332 2.32 -14.83 -6.75
N THR A 333 2.71 -16.09 -6.57
CA THR A 333 4.06 -16.57 -6.87
C THR A 333 3.97 -17.73 -7.85
N TRP A 334 4.75 -17.69 -8.93
CA TRP A 334 4.80 -18.75 -9.93
C TRP A 334 6.17 -18.85 -10.57
N ASP A 335 6.51 -20.04 -11.08
CA ASP A 335 7.75 -20.27 -11.81
C ASP A 335 7.50 -20.35 -13.32
N GLU A 336 8.26 -19.59 -14.10
CA GLU A 336 8.19 -19.58 -15.55
C GLU A 336 9.57 -19.35 -16.17
N GLY A 337 9.96 -20.20 -17.14
CA GLY A 337 11.18 -19.97 -17.92
C GLY A 337 12.48 -19.95 -17.12
N GLY A 338 12.53 -20.62 -15.96
CA GLY A 338 13.69 -20.61 -15.05
C GLY A 338 13.73 -19.41 -14.10
N TRP A 339 12.64 -18.65 -14.00
CA TRP A 339 12.48 -17.53 -13.07
C TRP A 339 11.31 -17.79 -12.12
N THR A 340 11.47 -17.44 -10.85
CA THR A 340 10.37 -17.26 -9.90
C THR A 340 9.88 -15.83 -9.98
N HIS A 341 8.58 -15.68 -10.25
CA HIS A 341 7.88 -14.42 -10.30
C HIS A 341 7.07 -14.23 -9.02
N GLN A 342 7.03 -13.00 -8.51
CA GLN A 342 6.17 -12.61 -7.41
C GLN A 342 5.44 -11.31 -7.76
N LEU A 343 4.13 -11.38 -7.92
CA LEU A 343 3.26 -10.23 -8.05
C LEU A 343 2.63 -9.95 -6.68
N SER A 344 2.64 -8.70 -6.23
CA SER A 344 1.98 -8.27 -4.99
C SER A 344 1.31 -6.93 -5.19
N MET A 345 0.14 -6.75 -4.57
CA MET A 345 -0.65 -5.53 -4.65
C MET A 345 -1.34 -5.29 -3.31
N ALA A 346 -1.48 -4.02 -2.93
CA ALA A 346 -2.32 -3.60 -1.81
C ALA A 346 -3.27 -2.50 -2.27
N LEU A 347 -4.50 -2.56 -1.79
CA LEU A 347 -5.48 -1.50 -1.91
C LEU A 347 -6.09 -1.13 -0.56
N ASP A 348 -6.60 0.09 -0.48
CA ASP A 348 -7.42 0.57 0.62
C ASP A 348 -8.89 0.25 0.28
N ALA A 349 -9.53 -0.57 1.10
CA ALA A 349 -10.92 -1.00 0.91
C ALA A 349 -11.93 0.05 1.38
N THR A 350 -11.48 1.09 2.10
CA THR A 350 -12.36 2.18 2.58
C THR A 350 -12.68 3.17 1.45
N ASP A 351 -11.78 3.33 0.49
CA ASP A 351 -11.93 4.22 -0.66
C ASP A 351 -11.74 3.53 -2.03
N GLY A 352 -11.46 2.23 -2.04
CA GLY A 352 -11.26 1.41 -3.25
C GLY A 352 -9.94 1.67 -3.99
N ARG A 353 -9.02 2.46 -3.42
CA ARG A 353 -7.79 2.91 -4.07
C ARG A 353 -6.69 1.86 -3.97
N VAL A 354 -6.14 1.47 -5.12
CA VAL A 354 -4.87 0.72 -5.16
C VAL A 354 -3.75 1.61 -4.59
N ILE A 355 -3.14 1.17 -3.50
CA ILE A 355 -2.03 1.85 -2.82
C ILE A 355 -0.74 1.66 -3.63
N GLY A 356 -0.53 0.45 -4.15
CA GLY A 356 0.63 0.12 -4.97
C GLY A 356 0.68 -1.36 -5.33
N TRP A 357 1.54 -1.68 -6.30
CA TRP A 357 1.81 -3.06 -6.71
C TRP A 357 3.26 -3.20 -7.16
N ASN A 358 3.77 -4.43 -7.14
CA ASN A 358 5.10 -4.76 -7.59
C ASN A 358 5.09 -6.15 -8.25
N LEU A 359 5.78 -6.27 -9.39
CA LEU A 359 6.15 -7.55 -10.00
C LEU A 359 7.65 -7.72 -9.88
N TYR A 360 8.06 -8.67 -9.04
CA TYR A 360 9.44 -9.06 -8.83
C TYR A 360 9.74 -10.37 -9.58
N LYS A 361 10.97 -10.51 -10.09
CA LYS A 361 11.45 -11.72 -10.77
C LYS A 361 12.86 -12.06 -10.29
N GLN A 362 13.10 -13.32 -9.96
CA GLN A 362 14.42 -13.84 -9.58
C GLN A 362 14.67 -15.19 -10.23
N PRO A 363 15.94 -15.60 -10.47
CA PRO A 363 16.24 -16.94 -10.96
C PRO A 363 15.72 -18.01 -9.99
N VAL A 364 15.25 -19.14 -10.52
CA VAL A 364 14.95 -20.33 -9.69
C VAL A 364 16.27 -20.91 -9.19
N ASP A 365 16.40 -21.08 -7.86
CA ASP A 365 17.57 -21.71 -7.22
C ASP A 365 17.73 -23.20 -7.57
#